data_AF-A0A8S3T7K8-F1
#
_entry.id   AF-A0A8S3T7K8-F1
#
_cell.length_a   1.000
_cell.length_b   1.000
_cell.length_c   1.000
_cell.angle_alpha   90.00
_cell.angle_beta   90.00
_cell.angle_gamma   90.00
#
_symmetry.space_group_name_H-M   'P 1'
#
loop_
_entity.id
_entity.type
_entity.pdbx_description
1 polymer ?
#
loop_
_entity_poly.entity_id
_entity_poly.type
_entity_poly.pdbx_seq_one_letter_code
_entity_poly.pdbx_strand_id
1 'polypeptide(L)'
;MMQAVGHADYYPNGGNNQPGCDKDPISSVLVEGSLYDGGKQFVACNHLRSYSYFTESINSRCPFTGYRCKDFDSFQKGLCTDCSNNNCGQMGLHADLHKPRAGTVNTKFFLDTSANRPFCRYHYKIQVTIGSTSKLWRGKLYASMHGTNGELPDTLLTSSTQYFAAGVSYTFMTTAPHDVGDVDDVVVHWHHESSLLNPFQWNPFGLRSPTLLISKVHIAHASKQSTFCTQGKEGSLASDTTARLYRKC
;
A
#
# COMPACT_ATOMS: atom_id res chain seq x y z
N MET A 1 0.89 12.02 -19.93
CA MET A 1 2.10 12.86 -19.79
C MET A 1 2.65 12.65 -18.38
N MET A 2 3.96 12.48 -18.22
CA MET A 2 4.59 12.26 -16.89
C MET A 2 5.33 13.50 -16.34
N GLN A 3 5.58 14.49 -17.20
CA GLN A 3 6.07 15.80 -16.78
C GLN A 3 4.98 16.51 -15.97
N ALA A 4 5.37 17.10 -14.85
CA ALA A 4 4.49 17.95 -14.04
C ALA A 4 4.34 19.30 -14.75
N VAL A 5 3.09 19.77 -14.87
CA VAL A 5 2.71 20.96 -15.65
C VAL A 5 1.78 21.89 -14.89
N GLY A 6 1.39 21.54 -13.66
CA GLY A 6 0.53 22.35 -12.81
C GLY A 6 1.24 22.89 -11.57
N HIS A 7 0.48 23.52 -10.68
CA HIS A 7 0.97 23.87 -9.35
C HIS A 7 1.06 22.60 -8.47
N ALA A 8 0.06 21.73 -8.61
CA ALA A 8 -0.02 20.41 -8.01
C ALA A 8 -0.42 19.39 -9.09
N ASP A 9 0.37 18.35 -9.23
CA ASP A 9 0.21 17.28 -10.21
C ASP A 9 0.02 15.95 -9.46
N TYR A 10 -1.14 15.32 -9.64
CA TYR A 10 -1.49 14.07 -8.96
C TYR A 10 -1.28 12.87 -9.90
N TYR A 11 -0.62 11.84 -9.39
CA TYR A 11 -0.26 10.62 -10.11
C TYR A 11 -0.87 9.40 -9.40
N PRO A 12 -2.20 9.18 -9.52
CA PRO A 12 -2.85 8.01 -8.93
C PRO A 12 -2.25 6.73 -9.50
N ASN A 13 -1.90 5.78 -8.62
CA ASN A 13 -1.25 4.50 -8.95
C ASN A 13 0.04 4.69 -9.79
N GLY A 14 0.77 5.79 -9.52
CA GLY A 14 1.99 6.15 -10.25
C GLY A 14 1.76 6.80 -11.62
N GLY A 15 0.51 6.99 -12.05
CA GLY A 15 0.13 7.77 -13.24
C GLY A 15 0.20 7.03 -14.58
N ASN A 16 0.59 5.75 -14.60
CA ASN A 16 0.71 4.96 -15.84
C ASN A 16 -0.42 3.93 -15.99
N ASN A 17 -0.45 2.94 -15.10
CA ASN A 17 -1.39 1.82 -15.15
C ASN A 17 -2.37 1.95 -14.00
N GLN A 18 -3.65 2.07 -14.33
CA GLN A 18 -4.72 2.22 -13.37
C GLN A 18 -5.35 0.85 -13.08
N PRO A 19 -5.58 0.51 -11.80
CA PRO A 19 -6.20 -0.76 -11.44
C PRO A 19 -7.50 -1.01 -12.21
N GLY A 20 -7.71 -2.25 -12.66
CA GLY A 20 -8.90 -2.63 -13.44
C GLY A 20 -8.86 -2.22 -14.91
N CYS A 21 -7.77 -1.59 -15.37
CA CYS A 21 -7.47 -1.40 -16.79
C CYS A 21 -6.49 -2.46 -17.31
N ASP A 22 -6.20 -3.51 -16.54
CA ASP A 22 -5.14 -4.51 -16.75
C ASP A 22 -5.38 -5.49 -17.92
N LYS A 23 -6.24 -5.13 -18.88
CA LYS A 23 -6.31 -5.87 -20.13
C LYS A 23 -5.03 -5.56 -20.91
N ASP A 24 -4.02 -6.41 -20.75
CA ASP A 24 -2.86 -6.48 -21.63
C ASP A 24 -3.37 -6.43 -23.09
N PRO A 25 -2.80 -5.61 -23.98
CA PRO A 25 -3.16 -5.57 -25.40
C PRO A 25 -3.37 -6.96 -25.99
N ILE A 26 -2.55 -7.95 -25.60
CA ILE A 26 -2.64 -9.35 -26.01
C ILE A 26 -3.90 -10.04 -25.48
N SER A 27 -4.26 -9.82 -24.21
CA SER A 27 -5.49 -10.37 -23.61
C SER A 27 -6.76 -9.75 -24.18
N SER A 28 -6.71 -8.46 -24.55
CA SER A 28 -7.80 -7.76 -25.20
C SER A 28 -7.98 -8.16 -26.68
N VAL A 29 -6.98 -8.76 -27.33
CA VAL A 29 -7.14 -9.37 -28.67
C VAL A 29 -8.08 -10.56 -28.64
N LEU A 30 -7.97 -11.38 -27.59
CA LEU A 30 -8.81 -12.57 -27.41
C LEU A 30 -10.28 -12.21 -27.17
N VAL A 31 -10.56 -10.99 -26.69
CA VAL A 31 -11.91 -10.51 -26.35
C VAL A 31 -12.49 -9.59 -27.43
N GLU A 32 -11.67 -8.75 -28.07
CA GLU A 32 -12.14 -7.67 -28.95
C GLU A 32 -11.70 -7.83 -30.42
N GLY A 33 -11.04 -8.93 -30.76
CA GLY A 33 -10.81 -9.34 -32.16
C GLY A 33 -9.56 -8.78 -32.84
N SER A 34 -8.85 -7.79 -32.26
CA SER A 34 -7.55 -7.32 -32.79
C SER A 34 -6.64 -6.66 -31.73
N LEU A 35 -5.32 -6.65 -31.99
CA LEU A 35 -4.31 -5.93 -31.18
C LEU A 35 -4.56 -4.42 -31.13
N TYR A 36 -5.14 -3.88 -32.20
CA TYR A 36 -5.41 -2.46 -32.35
C TYR A 36 -6.58 -2.01 -31.48
N ASP A 37 -7.66 -2.79 -31.44
CA ASP A 37 -8.85 -2.48 -30.65
C ASP A 37 -8.59 -2.68 -29.16
N GLY A 38 -7.87 -3.75 -28.81
CA GLY A 38 -7.43 -3.98 -27.43
C GLY A 38 -6.48 -2.91 -26.89
N GLY A 39 -5.51 -2.48 -27.70
CA GLY A 39 -4.62 -1.36 -27.35
C GLY A 39 -5.38 -0.03 -27.18
N LYS A 40 -6.39 0.24 -28.02
CA LYS A 40 -7.26 1.41 -27.86
C LYS A 40 -8.06 1.36 -26.56
N GLN A 41 -8.65 0.21 -26.22
CA GLN A 41 -9.44 0.08 -25.00
C GLN A 41 -8.56 0.21 -23.75
N PHE A 42 -7.34 -0.33 -23.75
CA PHE A 42 -6.37 -0.15 -22.67
C PHE A 42 -5.99 1.33 -22.46
N VAL A 43 -5.59 2.02 -23.54
CA VAL A 43 -5.23 3.44 -23.48
C VAL A 43 -6.42 4.30 -23.08
N ALA A 44 -7.60 4.01 -23.65
CA ALA A 44 -8.85 4.68 -23.28
C ALA A 44 -9.17 4.45 -21.80
N CYS A 45 -9.14 3.21 -21.28
CA CYS A 45 -9.45 2.93 -19.88
C CYS A 45 -8.56 3.76 -18.94
N ASN A 46 -7.24 3.68 -19.10
CA ASN A 46 -6.30 4.44 -18.26
C ASN A 46 -6.51 5.95 -18.38
N HIS A 47 -6.76 6.46 -19.59
CA HIS A 47 -7.00 7.88 -19.82
C HIS A 47 -8.30 8.38 -19.19
N LEU A 48 -9.39 7.61 -19.34
CA LEU A 48 -10.73 7.93 -18.84
C LEU A 48 -10.84 7.85 -17.30
N ARG A 49 -9.89 7.21 -16.61
CA ARG A 49 -9.82 7.22 -15.14
C ARG A 49 -9.67 8.62 -14.55
N SER A 50 -9.00 9.53 -15.26
CA SER A 50 -8.78 10.92 -14.81
C SER A 50 -10.08 11.63 -14.43
N TYR A 51 -11.04 11.75 -15.36
CA TYR A 51 -12.33 12.37 -15.07
C TYR A 51 -13.20 11.47 -14.18
N SER A 52 -13.01 10.14 -14.20
CA SER A 52 -13.75 9.24 -13.31
C SER A 52 -13.42 9.50 -11.83
N TYR A 53 -12.14 9.67 -11.50
CA TYR A 53 -11.70 10.06 -10.16
C TYR A 53 -12.15 11.48 -9.81
N PHE A 54 -12.02 12.42 -10.75
CA PHE A 54 -12.53 13.78 -10.55
C PHE A 54 -14.03 13.79 -10.22
N THR A 55 -14.83 13.05 -10.99
CA THR A 55 -16.29 12.95 -10.78
C THR A 55 -16.62 12.39 -9.40
N GLU A 56 -15.90 11.35 -8.96
CA GLU A 56 -16.10 10.79 -7.61
C GLU A 56 -15.69 11.77 -6.51
N SER A 57 -14.62 12.54 -6.72
CA SER A 57 -14.11 13.51 -5.71
C SER A 57 -15.11 14.60 -5.32
N ILE A 58 -16.11 14.89 -6.16
CA ILE A 58 -17.10 15.97 -5.92
C ILE A 58 -17.94 15.71 -4.67
N ASN A 59 -18.36 14.45 -4.45
CA ASN A 59 -19.29 14.08 -3.38
C ASN A 59 -18.77 12.90 -2.53
N SER A 60 -17.47 12.59 -2.62
CA SER A 60 -16.86 11.51 -1.85
C SER A 60 -16.59 11.94 -0.40
N ARG A 61 -16.88 11.06 0.55
CA ARG A 61 -16.41 11.23 1.94
C ARG A 61 -14.90 11.01 2.07
N CYS A 62 -14.35 10.20 1.17
CA CYS A 62 -12.92 9.96 1.08
C CYS A 62 -12.28 11.08 0.24
N PRO A 63 -11.25 11.78 0.78
CA PRO A 63 -10.76 13.04 0.22
C PRO A 63 -9.79 12.90 -0.97
N PHE A 64 -9.53 11.68 -1.44
CA PHE A 64 -8.47 11.39 -2.42
C PHE A 64 -7.13 12.04 -2.04
N THR A 65 -6.69 11.82 -0.79
CA THR A 65 -5.44 12.40 -0.29
C THR A 65 -4.25 11.90 -1.10
N GLY A 66 -3.62 12.83 -1.82
CA GLY A 66 -2.32 12.65 -2.44
C GLY A 66 -1.20 13.08 -1.50
N TYR A 67 -0.10 12.35 -1.55
CA TYR A 67 1.10 12.55 -0.74
C TYR A 67 2.24 13.07 -1.60
N ARG A 68 2.80 14.22 -1.22
CA ARG A 68 3.95 14.81 -1.88
C ARG A 68 5.14 13.88 -1.73
N CYS A 69 5.66 13.40 -2.86
CA CYS A 69 6.77 12.46 -2.84
C CYS A 69 7.68 12.69 -4.05
N LYS A 70 8.92 12.20 -3.96
CA LYS A 70 9.87 12.28 -5.07
C LYS A 70 9.41 11.47 -6.28
N ASP A 71 8.94 10.26 -6.01
CA ASP A 71 8.51 9.27 -6.99
C ASP A 71 7.56 8.26 -6.33
N PHE A 72 6.92 7.43 -7.16
CA PHE A 72 5.93 6.46 -6.71
C PHE A 72 6.54 5.32 -5.87
N ASP A 73 7.79 4.92 -6.15
CA ASP A 73 8.49 3.88 -5.38
C ASP A 73 8.76 4.34 -3.93
N SER A 74 9.20 5.59 -3.76
CA SER A 74 9.36 6.21 -2.45
C SER A 74 8.03 6.31 -1.70
N PHE A 75 6.93 6.58 -2.42
CA PHE A 75 5.58 6.57 -1.86
C PHE A 75 5.20 5.17 -1.37
N GLN A 76 5.34 4.13 -2.21
CA GLN A 76 5.02 2.73 -1.86
C GLN A 76 5.84 2.20 -0.66
N LYS A 77 7.07 2.70 -0.49
CA LYS A 77 7.94 2.41 0.68
C LYS A 77 7.57 3.20 1.94
N GLY A 78 6.50 4.00 1.91
CA GLY A 78 6.00 4.77 3.03
C GLY A 78 6.90 5.93 3.48
N LEU A 79 7.79 6.41 2.60
CA LEU A 79 8.74 7.48 2.91
C LEU A 79 8.09 8.88 2.95
N CYS A 80 6.86 9.00 2.45
CA CYS A 80 6.17 10.27 2.22
C CYS A 80 4.80 10.31 2.90
N THR A 81 4.74 9.98 4.20
CA THR A 81 3.47 9.74 4.92
C THR A 81 3.06 10.86 5.86
N ASP A 82 3.93 11.83 6.07
CA ASP A 82 3.66 13.00 6.90
C ASP A 82 2.95 14.09 6.08
N CYS A 83 1.73 14.43 6.49
CA CYS A 83 0.94 15.51 5.89
C CYS A 83 1.26 16.91 6.44
N SER A 84 2.23 17.04 7.36
CA SER A 84 2.69 18.34 7.83
C SER A 84 3.21 19.22 6.67
N ASN A 85 3.31 20.53 6.89
CA ASN A 85 3.95 21.46 5.96
C ASN A 85 3.36 21.48 4.53
N ASN A 86 2.06 21.19 4.36
CA ASN A 86 1.42 21.03 3.05
C ASN A 86 2.09 19.94 2.20
N ASN A 87 2.46 18.81 2.83
CA ASN A 87 2.93 17.64 2.09
C ASN A 87 1.78 16.74 1.61
N CYS A 88 0.52 17.06 1.94
CA CYS A 88 -0.65 16.38 1.41
C CYS A 88 -1.60 17.37 0.72
N GLY A 89 -2.35 16.87 -0.26
CA GLY A 89 -3.36 17.63 -0.99
C GLY A 89 -4.47 16.70 -1.45
N GLN A 90 -5.69 17.23 -1.61
CA GLN A 90 -6.82 16.45 -2.11
C GLN A 90 -6.80 16.45 -3.64
N MET A 91 -6.83 15.27 -4.27
CA MET A 91 -6.98 15.19 -5.71
C MET A 91 -8.44 15.42 -6.11
N GLY A 92 -8.68 16.21 -7.16
CA GLY A 92 -10.03 16.43 -7.71
C GLY A 92 -10.59 17.80 -7.39
N LEU A 93 -11.91 17.88 -7.10
CA LEU A 93 -12.61 19.15 -6.92
C LEU A 93 -11.97 20.03 -5.84
N HIS A 94 -11.56 19.42 -4.73
CA HIS A 94 -11.01 20.10 -3.56
C HIS A 94 -9.49 20.30 -3.59
N ALA A 95 -8.86 20.16 -4.76
CA ALA A 95 -7.44 20.43 -4.93
C ALA A 95 -7.05 21.89 -4.63
N ASP A 96 -8.02 22.81 -4.73
CA ASP A 96 -7.86 24.23 -4.41
C ASP A 96 -7.65 24.48 -2.90
N LEU A 97 -8.04 23.55 -2.02
CA LEU A 97 -7.78 23.63 -0.59
C LEU A 97 -6.29 23.50 -0.27
N HIS A 98 -5.52 22.85 -1.13
CA HIS A 98 -4.08 22.78 -1.01
C HIS A 98 -3.46 24.13 -1.41
N LYS A 99 -2.86 24.84 -0.44
CA LYS A 99 -2.18 26.12 -0.67
C LYS A 99 -0.66 25.92 -0.67
N PRO A 100 -0.03 25.71 -1.84
CA PRO A 100 1.42 25.54 -1.90
C PRO A 100 2.12 26.85 -1.50
N ARG A 101 3.37 26.77 -1.03
CA ARG A 101 4.18 27.97 -0.74
C ARG A 101 4.35 28.78 -2.01
N ALA A 102 4.37 30.11 -1.91
CA ALA A 102 4.55 31.00 -3.06
C ALA A 102 5.78 30.58 -3.90
N GLY A 103 5.62 30.54 -5.22
CA GLY A 103 6.65 30.10 -6.16
C GLY A 103 6.80 28.58 -6.29
N THR A 104 6.05 27.78 -5.54
CA THR A 104 6.07 26.31 -5.67
C THR A 104 5.16 25.88 -6.83
N VAL A 105 5.76 25.26 -7.84
CA VAL A 105 5.09 24.67 -9.01
C VAL A 105 5.58 23.24 -9.22
N ASN A 106 4.92 22.48 -10.08
CA ASN A 106 5.30 21.13 -10.49
C ASN A 106 5.40 20.15 -9.30
N THR A 107 4.56 20.34 -8.30
CA THR A 107 4.57 19.50 -7.08
C THR A 107 3.89 18.17 -7.37
N LYS A 108 4.62 17.07 -7.24
CA LYS A 108 4.10 15.72 -7.49
C LYS A 108 3.47 15.13 -6.24
N PHE A 109 2.23 14.66 -6.37
CA PHE A 109 1.50 13.93 -5.35
C PHE A 109 1.18 12.52 -5.86
N PHE A 110 1.29 11.54 -4.96
CA PHE A 110 1.01 10.14 -5.25
C PHE A 110 -0.04 9.59 -4.29
N LEU A 111 -0.87 8.68 -4.80
CA LEU A 111 -1.92 7.99 -4.07
C LEU A 111 -2.29 6.72 -4.82
N ASP A 112 -2.76 5.71 -4.11
CA ASP A 112 -3.39 4.53 -4.70
C ASP A 112 -4.92 4.65 -4.74
N THR A 113 -5.55 4.04 -5.73
CA THR A 113 -7.01 3.93 -5.89
C THR A 113 -7.41 2.48 -6.16
N SER A 114 -8.68 2.13 -6.01
CA SER A 114 -9.16 0.80 -6.44
C SER A 114 -9.47 0.70 -7.92
N ALA A 115 -9.65 -0.55 -8.37
CA ALA A 115 -10.11 -0.87 -9.71
C ALA A 115 -11.57 -0.48 -9.98
N ASN A 116 -12.41 -0.45 -8.95
CA ASN A 116 -13.84 -0.22 -9.07
C ASN A 116 -14.29 0.90 -8.12
N ARG A 117 -15.42 1.54 -8.44
CA ARG A 117 -16.04 2.54 -7.57
C ARG A 117 -16.50 1.91 -6.25
N PRO A 118 -16.41 2.63 -5.12
CA PRO A 118 -15.69 3.89 -4.95
C PRO A 118 -14.19 3.67 -5.12
N PHE A 119 -13.55 4.49 -5.96
CA PHE A 119 -12.12 4.47 -6.28
C PHE A 119 -11.25 4.94 -5.14
N CYS A 120 -11.76 5.90 -4.36
CA CYS A 120 -11.02 6.51 -3.29
C CYS A 120 -10.61 5.49 -2.23
N ARG A 121 -9.42 5.68 -1.66
CA ARG A 121 -8.83 4.84 -0.64
C ARG A 121 -8.19 5.69 0.45
N TYR A 122 -8.23 5.17 1.67
CA TYR A 122 -7.50 5.71 2.82
C TYR A 122 -6.15 5.00 2.94
N HIS A 123 -5.05 5.75 2.97
CA HIS A 123 -3.70 5.18 3.01
C HIS A 123 -3.20 5.02 4.44
N TYR A 124 -2.62 3.87 4.72
CA TYR A 124 -2.02 3.54 6.01
C TYR A 124 -0.57 3.12 5.78
N LYS A 125 0.33 3.68 6.57
CA LYS A 125 1.72 3.23 6.66
C LYS A 125 1.79 2.17 7.75
N ILE A 126 2.26 0.97 7.38
CA ILE A 126 2.51 -0.12 8.31
C ILE A 126 4.01 -0.40 8.32
N GLN A 127 4.63 -0.21 9.48
CA GLN A 127 6.04 -0.50 9.71
C GLN A 127 6.17 -1.69 10.66
N VAL A 128 6.77 -2.77 10.18
CA VAL A 128 6.97 -4.02 10.92
C VAL A 128 8.44 -4.13 11.31
N THR A 129 8.72 -4.15 12.61
CA THR A 129 10.08 -4.36 13.14
C THR A 129 10.31 -5.83 13.42
N ILE A 130 11.27 -6.43 12.70
CA ILE A 130 11.69 -7.82 12.92
C ILE A 130 12.51 -7.91 14.22
N GLY A 131 12.23 -8.93 15.02
CA GLY A 131 12.91 -9.22 16.27
C GLY A 131 14.42 -9.37 16.10
N SER A 132 15.19 -8.96 17.09
CA SER A 132 16.66 -8.97 17.04
C SER A 132 17.24 -10.39 17.04
N THR A 133 16.46 -11.36 17.53
CA THR A 133 16.83 -12.77 17.59
C THR A 133 16.25 -13.60 16.43
N SER A 134 15.53 -12.95 15.50
CA SER A 134 14.97 -13.64 14.33
C SER A 134 16.06 -14.15 13.39
N LYS A 135 15.80 -15.25 12.70
CA LYS A 135 16.64 -15.66 11.57
C LYS A 135 16.27 -14.84 10.32
N LEU A 136 17.21 -14.79 9.37
CA LEU A 136 16.96 -14.27 8.04
C LEU A 136 16.02 -15.21 7.30
N TRP A 137 14.85 -14.71 6.91
CA TRP A 137 13.85 -15.48 6.18
C TRP A 137 13.39 -14.76 4.91
N ARG A 138 12.95 -15.52 3.92
CA ARG A 138 12.36 -15.01 2.68
C ARG A 138 10.86 -15.31 2.66
N GLY A 139 10.04 -14.32 2.32
CA GLY A 139 8.60 -14.53 2.32
C GLY A 139 7.79 -13.28 2.01
N LYS A 140 6.51 -13.38 2.33
CA LYS A 140 5.50 -12.33 2.18
C LYS A 140 4.83 -12.05 3.53
N LEU A 141 4.56 -10.78 3.79
CA LEU A 141 3.88 -10.33 5.01
C LEU A 141 2.45 -9.92 4.69
N TYR A 142 1.57 -10.22 5.62
CA TYR A 142 0.15 -9.92 5.57
C TYR A 142 -0.25 -9.26 6.88
N ALA A 143 -1.20 -8.32 6.82
CA ALA A 143 -1.78 -7.74 8.01
C ALA A 143 -3.26 -7.42 7.83
N SER A 144 -4.00 -7.57 8.93
CA SER A 144 -5.32 -6.97 9.13
C SER A 144 -5.29 -6.06 10.35
N MET A 145 -6.21 -5.11 10.40
CA MET A 145 -6.32 -4.19 11.54
C MET A 145 -7.77 -3.90 11.85
N HIS A 146 -8.11 -3.83 13.14
CA HIS A 146 -9.43 -3.47 13.63
C HIS A 146 -9.34 -2.13 14.35
N GLY A 147 -10.32 -1.27 14.12
CA GLY A 147 -10.42 0.03 14.78
C GLY A 147 -11.85 0.46 15.01
N THR A 148 -11.97 1.62 15.63
CA THR A 148 -13.25 2.22 16.05
C THR A 148 -14.30 2.36 14.94
N ASN A 149 -13.89 2.60 13.69
CA ASN A 149 -14.80 2.86 12.56
C ASN A 149 -14.86 1.71 11.55
N GLY A 150 -14.21 0.59 11.82
CA GLY A 150 -14.26 -0.59 10.96
C GLY A 150 -12.96 -1.39 11.00
N GLU A 151 -12.73 -2.17 9.96
CA GLU A 151 -11.55 -3.02 9.83
C GLU A 151 -10.92 -2.89 8.44
N LEU A 152 -9.62 -3.15 8.37
CA LEU A 152 -8.94 -3.50 7.13
C LEU A 152 -8.80 -5.03 7.13
N PRO A 153 -9.38 -5.72 6.13
CA PRO A 153 -9.26 -7.17 6.02
C PRO A 153 -7.82 -7.59 5.77
N ASP A 154 -7.56 -8.89 5.88
CA ASP A 154 -6.23 -9.44 5.66
C ASP A 154 -5.68 -9.06 4.28
N THR A 155 -4.59 -8.30 4.29
CA THR A 155 -4.03 -7.65 3.11
C THR A 155 -2.54 -7.96 2.99
N LEU A 156 -2.12 -8.36 1.79
CA LEU A 156 -0.71 -8.54 1.44
C LEU A 156 0.02 -7.18 1.49
N LEU A 157 1.04 -7.07 2.34
CA LEU A 157 1.84 -5.85 2.50
C LEU A 157 3.02 -5.80 1.53
N THR A 158 3.61 -6.96 1.23
CA THR A 158 4.78 -7.06 0.35
C THR A 158 4.36 -7.14 -1.11
N SER A 159 4.81 -6.20 -1.94
CA SER A 159 4.58 -6.24 -3.40
C SER A 159 5.20 -7.47 -4.07
N SER A 160 6.29 -7.98 -3.50
CA SER A 160 6.99 -9.18 -3.95
C SER A 160 7.72 -9.87 -2.80
N THR A 161 8.12 -11.11 -3.02
CA THR A 161 8.83 -11.89 -2.03
C THR A 161 10.20 -11.27 -1.71
N GLN A 162 10.44 -10.97 -0.44
CA GLN A 162 11.65 -10.29 0.02
C GLN A 162 12.27 -10.96 1.25
N TYR A 163 13.48 -10.55 1.60
CA TYR A 163 14.20 -11.03 2.78
C TYR A 163 13.94 -10.14 4.00
N PHE A 164 13.73 -10.78 5.15
CA PHE A 164 13.50 -10.17 6.46
C PHE A 164 14.67 -10.45 7.38
N ALA A 165 15.49 -9.43 7.63
CA ALA A 165 16.66 -9.49 8.49
C ALA A 165 16.32 -9.09 9.93
N ALA A 166 17.05 -9.69 10.88
CA ALA A 166 16.87 -9.44 12.31
C ALA A 166 17.12 -7.97 12.67
N GLY A 167 16.27 -7.40 13.52
CA GLY A 167 16.39 -6.01 13.98
C GLY A 167 16.07 -4.93 12.94
N VAL A 168 15.67 -5.30 11.72
CA VAL A 168 15.34 -4.35 10.65
C VAL A 168 13.85 -4.02 10.67
N SER A 169 13.51 -2.76 10.39
CA SER A 169 12.13 -2.32 10.24
C SER A 169 11.77 -2.15 8.76
N TYR A 170 10.72 -2.83 8.33
CA TYR A 170 10.22 -2.79 6.96
C TYR A 170 8.93 -1.97 6.92
N THR A 171 8.84 -1.03 5.98
CA THR A 171 7.71 -0.11 5.86
C THR A 171 6.95 -0.38 4.58
N PHE A 172 5.63 -0.40 4.69
CA PHE A 172 4.70 -0.67 3.60
C PHE A 172 3.59 0.38 3.60
N MET A 173 3.15 0.77 2.41
CA MET A 173 1.88 1.46 2.24
C MET A 173 0.78 0.46 1.93
N THR A 174 -0.35 0.60 2.59
CA THR A 174 -1.57 -0.15 2.29
C THR A 174 -2.76 0.79 2.22
N THR A 175 -3.88 0.29 1.68
CA THR A 175 -5.11 1.07 1.51
C THR A 175 -6.32 0.39 2.09
N ALA A 176 -7.25 1.18 2.65
CA ALA A 176 -8.57 0.73 3.09
C ALA A 176 -9.70 1.43 2.31
N PRO A 177 -10.84 0.76 2.09
CA PRO A 177 -12.02 1.35 1.43
C PRO A 177 -12.72 2.42 2.29
N HIS A 178 -12.58 2.35 3.60
CA HIS A 178 -13.13 3.30 4.58
C HIS A 178 -12.06 3.66 5.61
N ASP A 179 -12.26 4.77 6.32
CA ASP A 179 -11.41 5.13 7.44
C ASP A 179 -11.66 4.16 8.60
N VAL A 180 -10.63 3.38 8.97
CA VAL A 180 -10.64 2.44 10.09
C VAL A 180 -10.70 3.16 11.45
N GLY A 181 -10.44 4.47 11.47
CA GLY A 181 -10.46 5.29 12.68
C GLY A 181 -9.26 5.00 13.58
N ASP A 182 -9.45 5.10 14.89
CA ASP A 182 -8.42 4.73 15.86
C ASP A 182 -8.27 3.20 15.88
N VAL A 183 -7.12 2.70 15.42
CA VAL A 183 -6.80 1.27 15.32
C VAL A 183 -6.55 0.71 16.72
N ASP A 184 -7.25 -0.35 17.12
CA ASP A 184 -7.16 -0.95 18.46
C ASP A 184 -6.23 -2.15 18.51
N ASP A 185 -6.22 -2.93 17.44
CA ASP A 185 -5.34 -4.07 17.29
C ASP A 185 -4.94 -4.33 15.83
N VAL A 186 -3.84 -5.06 15.69
CA VAL A 186 -3.25 -5.44 14.41
C VAL A 186 -2.94 -6.92 14.47
N VAL A 187 -3.37 -7.65 13.45
CA VAL A 187 -3.01 -9.04 13.27
C VAL A 187 -2.01 -9.12 12.15
N VAL A 188 -0.86 -9.74 12.40
CA VAL A 188 0.17 -9.97 11.39
C VAL A 188 0.38 -11.47 11.22
N HIS A 189 0.55 -11.90 9.98
CA HIS A 189 1.02 -13.24 9.65
C HIS A 189 1.91 -13.20 8.40
N TRP A 190 2.56 -14.32 8.11
CA TRP A 190 3.51 -14.39 7.01
C TRP A 190 3.51 -15.76 6.35
N HIS A 191 3.91 -15.74 5.08
CA HIS A 191 4.12 -16.91 4.26
C HIS A 191 5.59 -16.99 3.87
N HIS A 192 6.26 -18.07 4.26
CA HIS A 192 7.64 -18.35 3.89
C HIS A 192 7.69 -18.90 2.46
N GLU A 193 8.59 -18.34 1.65
CA GLU A 193 8.79 -18.78 0.27
C GLU A 193 10.27 -19.11 0.04
N SER A 194 10.58 -20.41 0.01
CA SER A 194 11.92 -20.92 -0.25
C SER A 194 12.45 -20.43 -1.60
N SER A 195 13.76 -20.16 -1.68
CA SER A 195 14.40 -19.84 -2.94
C SER A 195 14.34 -21.04 -3.89
N LEU A 196 13.86 -20.84 -5.12
CA LEU A 196 13.88 -21.86 -6.18
C LEU A 196 15.30 -22.25 -6.59
N LEU A 197 16.29 -21.40 -6.33
CA LEU A 197 17.69 -21.64 -6.70
C LEU A 197 18.49 -22.38 -5.62
N ASN A 198 17.93 -22.55 -4.42
CA ASN A 198 18.62 -23.21 -3.31
C ASN A 198 17.82 -24.41 -2.74
N PRO A 199 18.04 -25.62 -3.25
CA PRO A 199 17.26 -26.81 -2.87
C PRO A 199 17.45 -27.20 -1.39
N PHE A 200 18.54 -26.81 -0.74
CA PHE A 200 18.76 -27.08 0.69
C PHE A 200 17.80 -26.30 1.61
N GLN A 201 17.18 -25.23 1.09
CA GLN A 201 16.18 -24.42 1.81
C GLN A 201 14.74 -24.90 1.57
N TRP A 202 14.54 -25.92 0.73
CA TRP A 202 13.21 -26.45 0.47
C TRP A 202 12.70 -27.25 1.66
N ASN A 203 11.38 -27.28 1.81
CA ASN A 203 10.70 -28.00 2.88
C ASN A 203 9.63 -28.95 2.32
N PRO A 204 10.00 -29.91 1.45
CA PRO A 204 9.05 -30.72 0.67
C PRO A 204 8.15 -31.61 1.54
N PHE A 205 8.56 -31.91 2.77
CA PHE A 205 7.82 -32.76 3.72
C PHE A 205 7.24 -31.98 4.91
N GLY A 206 7.30 -30.65 4.91
CA GLY A 206 6.74 -29.83 6.00
C GLY A 206 7.46 -29.96 7.35
N LEU A 207 8.64 -30.58 7.41
CA LEU A 207 9.36 -30.87 8.66
C LEU A 207 10.02 -29.64 9.30
N ARG A 208 10.15 -28.54 8.56
CA ARG A 208 10.65 -27.25 9.05
C ARG A 208 9.48 -26.27 9.20
N SER A 209 9.44 -25.55 10.30
CA SER A 209 8.50 -24.43 10.50
C SER A 209 9.30 -23.13 10.61
N PRO A 210 9.62 -22.48 9.47
CA PRO A 210 10.20 -21.14 9.47
C PRO A 210 9.38 -20.26 10.41
N THR A 211 10.08 -19.60 11.33
CA THR A 211 9.46 -18.75 12.34
C THR A 211 10.09 -17.38 12.28
N LEU A 212 9.27 -16.37 11.99
CA LEU A 212 9.64 -14.96 11.99
C LEU A 212 9.26 -14.36 13.33
N LEU A 213 10.20 -13.65 13.96
CA LEU A 213 9.90 -12.92 15.19
C LEU A 213 9.63 -11.46 14.82
N ILE A 214 8.52 -10.91 15.29
CA ILE A 214 8.18 -9.50 15.11
C ILE A 214 8.15 -8.84 16.49
N SER A 215 8.97 -7.82 16.66
CA SER A 215 9.11 -7.07 17.91
C SER A 215 7.92 -6.13 18.13
N LYS A 216 7.62 -5.29 17.12
CA LYS A 216 6.55 -4.30 17.17
C LYS A 216 6.04 -3.96 15.78
N VAL A 217 4.83 -3.44 15.72
CA VAL A 217 4.19 -2.92 14.52
C VAL A 217 3.84 -1.46 14.79
N HIS A 218 4.18 -0.57 13.86
CA HIS A 218 3.85 0.83 13.94
C HIS A 218 2.93 1.20 12.78
N ILE A 219 1.80 1.81 13.10
CA ILE A 219 0.81 2.26 12.11
C ILE A 219 0.74 3.77 12.13
N ALA A 220 0.78 4.38 10.95
CA ALA A 220 0.54 5.80 10.78
C ALA A 220 -0.53 6.05 9.72
N HIS A 221 -1.46 6.96 10.03
CA HIS A 221 -2.52 7.41 9.14
C HIS A 221 -2.74 8.91 9.34
N ALA A 222 -2.58 9.69 8.27
CA ALA A 222 -2.60 11.15 8.34
C ALA A 222 -1.66 11.66 9.45
N SER A 223 -2.19 12.35 10.46
CA SER A 223 -1.41 12.87 11.60
C SER A 223 -1.41 11.93 12.83
N LYS A 224 -2.10 10.78 12.77
CA LYS A 224 -2.18 9.82 13.88
C LYS A 224 -1.13 8.72 13.71
N GLN A 225 -0.53 8.32 14.82
CA GLN A 225 0.45 7.24 14.86
C GLN A 225 0.22 6.38 16.11
N SER A 226 0.40 5.07 15.99
CA SER A 226 0.23 4.13 17.10
C SER A 226 1.21 2.97 16.97
N THR A 227 1.68 2.46 18.11
CA THR A 227 2.58 1.31 18.17
C THR A 227 1.85 0.14 18.80
N PHE A 228 2.13 -1.07 18.32
CA PHE A 228 1.49 -2.29 18.74
C PHE A 228 2.54 -3.36 19.05
N CYS A 229 2.38 -4.00 20.21
CA CYS A 229 3.32 -4.98 20.75
C CYS A 229 2.57 -6.25 21.17
N THR A 230 3.29 -7.36 21.35
CA THR A 230 2.76 -8.53 22.07
C THR A 230 3.19 -8.47 23.53
N GLN A 231 2.36 -8.96 24.47
CA GLN A 231 2.54 -8.82 25.92
C GLN A 231 3.96 -9.26 26.40
N GLY A 232 4.89 -8.32 26.48
CA GLY A 232 6.23 -8.48 27.05
C GLY A 232 7.21 -9.40 26.32
N LYS A 233 6.89 -9.92 25.13
CA LYS A 233 7.77 -10.81 24.34
C LYS A 233 7.70 -10.47 22.84
N GLU A 234 8.72 -10.86 22.08
CA GLU A 234 8.65 -10.84 20.61
C GLU A 234 7.52 -11.77 20.13
N GLY A 235 6.73 -11.28 19.18
CA GLY A 235 5.67 -12.05 18.60
C GLY A 235 6.25 -13.08 17.65
N SER A 236 6.22 -14.35 18.06
CA SER A 236 6.59 -15.48 17.21
C SER A 236 5.48 -15.80 16.23
N LEU A 237 5.83 -15.82 14.94
CA LEU A 237 4.98 -16.19 13.82
C LEU A 237 5.61 -17.36 13.07
N ALA A 238 5.08 -18.57 13.26
CA ALA A 238 5.32 -19.69 12.36
C ALA A 238 4.58 -19.48 11.03
N SER A 239 5.27 -19.77 9.92
CA SER A 239 4.72 -19.65 8.55
C SER A 239 3.38 -20.39 8.42
N ASP A 240 2.40 -19.76 7.79
CA ASP A 240 1.11 -20.35 7.36
C ASP A 240 0.22 -20.98 8.43
N THR A 241 0.61 -20.83 9.69
CA THR A 241 -0.01 -21.54 10.82
C THR A 241 -0.36 -20.62 11.95
N THR A 242 0.27 -19.44 12.03
CA THR A 242 0.04 -18.51 13.12
C THR A 242 -0.22 -17.11 12.58
N ALA A 243 -1.38 -16.58 12.97
CA ALA A 243 -1.66 -15.16 12.96
C ALA A 243 -1.51 -14.66 14.39
N ARG A 244 -0.88 -13.49 14.56
CA ARG A 244 -0.60 -12.96 15.90
C ARG A 244 -1.17 -11.57 16.09
N LEU A 245 -1.90 -11.43 17.19
CA LEU A 245 -2.51 -10.19 17.63
C LEU A 245 -1.47 -9.31 18.34
N TYR A 246 -1.40 -8.05 17.92
CA TYR A 246 -0.62 -6.98 18.54
C TYR A 246 -1.59 -5.92 19.05
N ARG A 247 -1.43 -5.51 20.31
CA ARG A 247 -2.26 -4.49 20.95
C ARG A 247 -1.43 -3.25 21.23
N LYS A 248 -2.10 -2.10 21.39
CA LYS A 248 -1.45 -0.82 21.68
C LYS A 248 -0.45 -0.92 22.85
N CYS A 249 0.73 -0.37 22.59
CA CYS A 249 1.84 -0.09 23.50
C CYS A 249 2.44 1.27 23.06
#